data_AF-A0A374PBR7-F1
#
_entry.id   AF-A0A374PBR7-F1
#
_cell.length_a   1.000
_cell.length_b   1.000
_cell.length_c   1.000
_cell.angle_alpha   90.00
_cell.angle_beta   90.00
_cell.angle_gamma   90.00
#
_symmetry.space_group_name_H-M   'P 1'
#
loop_
_entity.id
_entity.type
_entity.pdbx_description
1 polymer ?
#
loop_
_entity_poly.entity_id
_entity_poly.type
_entity_poly.pdbx_seq_one_letter_code
_entity_poly.pdbx_strand_id
1 'polypeptide(L)'
;MILQSLVTYYESLERKGKITSPGWCSAKVSFALELSEAGELLRIIPLKESVLRGKKTALVPTIRKVPQMVARSSGVSANFLCDNSSYLLGIDNKGKPERSVECFETAKEKHLEILKETGGKAARAVVLYFKTWKPEKAMEHTALSEGLEEITAGGNLIFFIGDEFAQEDPAVKAAWETYSQKPGDGVEGTCLVTGKRAEIARIHGTIKGVPGAQSSGAALVSFNAPAFESYGKEQSYNAPVSTYAAYAYTTALNYLLADRDHMTMIGDTAIVYWSEDGEEVYNRTFSFMMEPTADNQEIVDGVFKNLAAGKKVDENGTQESLSLDQKFYILGLSPNAARLSVRFFYQDSFGNILRHVKEHYDRLRIVRPSGDHMEYLGVWRLLSETVNKKSKDKKPAPNMAGSLYRAIISGSNYPESMHQAVLGRIRSEQDDSDSRIYKITRGRAAIIKAYLLKNRGCSEEEITMEMNENSNDVAYILGQEFAVLEAIQEDANPGINATIKDRYFNSACATPSSIFPILFKLKNSHLRKMNNKGREIYYEKMLGALQSKITEVPKRLNLDAQDRFILGYYHQTQKRYEKKSKEEA
;
A
#
# COMPACT_ATOMS: atom_id res chain seq x y z
N MET A 1 8.90 -10.86 -15.98
CA MET A 1 8.79 -11.34 -14.59
C MET A 1 7.49 -10.89 -13.93
N ILE A 2 7.19 -9.58 -13.86
CA ILE A 2 5.95 -9.06 -13.22
C ILE A 2 4.67 -9.65 -13.80
N LEU A 3 4.50 -9.55 -15.13
CA LEU A 3 3.27 -10.03 -15.79
C LEU A 3 3.13 -11.55 -15.63
N GLN A 4 4.23 -12.31 -15.75
CA GLN A 4 4.22 -13.75 -15.50
C GLN A 4 3.72 -14.07 -14.09
N SER A 5 4.27 -13.43 -13.05
CA SER A 5 3.85 -13.67 -11.67
C SER A 5 2.39 -13.29 -11.40
N LEU A 6 1.88 -12.26 -12.07
CA LEU A 6 0.46 -11.88 -11.99
C LEU A 6 -0.45 -12.86 -12.73
N VAL A 7 -0.01 -13.43 -13.86
CA VAL A 7 -0.74 -14.51 -14.56
C VAL A 7 -0.77 -15.77 -13.69
N THR A 8 0.34 -16.16 -13.08
CA THR A 8 0.36 -17.31 -12.16
C THR A 8 -0.55 -17.08 -10.95
N TYR A 9 -0.54 -15.87 -10.38
CA TYR A 9 -1.46 -15.51 -9.29
C TYR A 9 -2.92 -15.55 -9.74
N TYR A 10 -3.22 -15.04 -10.93
CA TYR A 10 -4.54 -15.16 -11.55
C TYR A 10 -4.99 -16.63 -11.63
N GLU A 11 -4.16 -17.51 -12.19
CA GLU A 11 -4.47 -18.95 -12.33
C GLU A 11 -4.67 -19.63 -10.98
N SER A 12 -3.95 -19.22 -9.93
CA SER A 12 -4.15 -19.71 -8.56
C SER A 12 -5.49 -19.26 -7.97
N LEU A 13 -5.85 -17.98 -8.12
CA LEU A 13 -7.14 -17.44 -7.66
C LEU A 13 -8.33 -18.03 -8.44
N GLU A 14 -8.18 -18.23 -9.74
CA GLU A 14 -9.20 -18.82 -10.61
C GLU A 14 -9.51 -20.26 -10.19
N ARG A 15 -8.48 -21.08 -9.97
CA ARG A 15 -8.66 -22.46 -9.46
C ARG A 15 -9.37 -22.52 -8.10
N LYS A 16 -9.23 -21.46 -7.29
CA LYS A 16 -9.92 -21.30 -6.00
C LYS A 16 -11.30 -20.66 -6.11
N GLY A 17 -11.74 -20.28 -7.32
CA GLY A 17 -13.02 -19.62 -7.55
C GLY A 17 -13.12 -18.19 -7.02
N LYS A 18 -11.99 -17.56 -6.65
CA LYS A 18 -11.96 -16.18 -6.09
C LYS A 18 -12.11 -15.09 -7.16
N ILE A 19 -11.77 -15.40 -8.41
CA ILE A 19 -11.87 -14.49 -9.55
C ILE A 19 -12.50 -15.18 -10.76
N THR A 20 -12.91 -14.39 -11.75
CA THR A 20 -13.58 -14.87 -12.96
C THR A 20 -12.61 -15.39 -14.02
N SER A 21 -13.08 -16.33 -14.83
CA SER A 21 -12.42 -16.87 -16.02
C SER A 21 -12.47 -15.91 -17.22
N PRO A 22 -11.59 -16.04 -18.22
CA PRO A 22 -11.69 -15.28 -19.47
C PRO A 22 -13.09 -15.40 -20.09
N GLY A 23 -13.57 -14.32 -20.69
CA GLY A 23 -14.95 -14.22 -21.16
C GLY A 23 -15.95 -13.85 -20.06
N TRP A 24 -15.55 -13.80 -18.79
CA TRP A 24 -16.39 -13.37 -17.68
C TRP A 24 -15.76 -12.19 -16.92
N CYS A 25 -16.59 -11.34 -16.31
CA CYS A 25 -16.14 -10.28 -15.42
C CYS A 25 -17.09 -10.06 -14.24
N SER A 26 -16.63 -9.38 -13.21
CA SER A 26 -17.46 -8.92 -12.10
C SER A 26 -18.01 -7.52 -12.38
N ALA A 27 -19.33 -7.36 -12.36
CA ALA A 27 -20.01 -6.09 -12.59
C ALA A 27 -20.93 -5.73 -11.42
N LYS A 28 -21.06 -4.42 -11.15
CA LYS A 28 -22.08 -3.89 -10.25
C LYS A 28 -23.43 -3.93 -10.97
N VAL A 29 -24.39 -4.64 -10.41
CA VAL A 29 -25.73 -4.83 -10.98
C VAL A 29 -26.76 -4.23 -10.04
N SER A 30 -27.55 -3.29 -10.54
CA SER A 30 -28.52 -2.54 -9.74
C SER A 30 -29.87 -3.24 -9.66
N PHE A 31 -30.25 -3.97 -10.72
CA PHE A 31 -31.56 -4.61 -10.83
C PHE A 31 -31.51 -5.88 -11.67
N ALA A 32 -32.48 -6.77 -11.47
CA ALA A 32 -32.79 -7.85 -12.40
C ALA A 32 -34.19 -7.67 -13.00
N LEU A 33 -34.31 -7.97 -14.29
CA LEU A 33 -35.56 -8.05 -15.03
C LEU A 33 -36.12 -9.46 -14.88
N GLU A 34 -37.20 -9.62 -14.13
CA GLU A 34 -37.86 -10.91 -13.97
C GLU A 34 -38.74 -11.20 -15.19
N LEU A 35 -38.41 -12.27 -15.91
CA LEU A 35 -39.13 -12.67 -17.11
C LEU A 35 -39.96 -13.94 -16.84
N SER A 36 -41.14 -14.00 -17.47
CA SER A 36 -41.89 -15.25 -17.58
C SER A 36 -41.21 -16.21 -18.57
N GLU A 37 -41.61 -17.49 -18.57
CA GLU A 37 -41.14 -18.45 -19.59
C GLU A 37 -41.51 -18.05 -21.04
N ALA A 38 -42.49 -17.15 -21.20
CA ALA A 38 -42.93 -16.59 -22.47
C ALA A 38 -42.18 -15.29 -22.85
N GLY A 39 -41.21 -14.85 -22.03
CA GLY A 39 -40.42 -13.63 -22.27
C GLY A 39 -41.14 -12.33 -21.90
N GLU A 40 -42.23 -12.39 -21.14
CA GLU A 40 -42.93 -11.20 -20.66
C GLU A 40 -42.23 -10.64 -19.42
N LEU A 41 -42.06 -9.32 -19.35
CA LEU A 41 -41.49 -8.65 -18.18
C LEU A 41 -42.53 -8.61 -17.04
N LEU A 42 -42.27 -9.36 -15.98
CA LEU A 42 -43.18 -9.48 -14.84
C LEU A 42 -42.98 -8.34 -13.84
N ARG A 43 -41.73 -8.13 -13.41
CA ARG A 43 -41.34 -7.07 -12.47
C ARG A 43 -39.83 -6.84 -12.52
N ILE A 44 -39.37 -5.93 -11.68
CA ILE A 44 -37.96 -5.62 -11.48
C ILE A 44 -37.58 -5.95 -10.04
N ILE A 45 -36.46 -6.63 -9.87
CA ILE A 45 -35.92 -7.00 -8.58
C ILE A 45 -34.72 -6.09 -8.27
N PRO A 46 -34.79 -5.23 -7.23
CA PRO A 46 -33.63 -4.46 -6.78
C PRO A 46 -32.51 -5.39 -6.30
N LEU A 47 -31.30 -5.18 -6.83
CA LEU A 47 -30.10 -5.91 -6.47
C LEU A 47 -29.13 -4.97 -5.75
N LYS A 48 -29.50 -4.53 -4.55
CA LYS A 48 -28.72 -3.59 -3.73
C LYS A 48 -28.49 -4.15 -2.33
N GLU A 49 -27.35 -3.84 -1.76
CA GLU A 49 -26.98 -4.20 -0.38
C GLU A 49 -26.69 -2.95 0.44
N SER A 50 -26.97 -3.03 1.74
CA SER A 50 -26.67 -1.95 2.70
C SER A 50 -25.23 -2.07 3.17
N VAL A 51 -24.41 -1.06 2.87
CA VAL A 51 -23.03 -0.96 3.34
C VAL A 51 -22.81 0.30 4.16
N LEU A 52 -22.03 0.16 5.24
CA LEU A 52 -21.55 1.29 6.03
C LEU A 52 -20.42 2.00 5.27
N ARG A 53 -20.65 3.27 4.93
CA ARG A 53 -19.60 4.18 4.46
C ARG A 53 -19.35 5.22 5.54
N GLY A 54 -18.35 4.93 6.38
CA GLY A 54 -18.09 5.71 7.60
C GLY A 54 -19.26 5.57 8.57
N LYS A 55 -19.95 6.67 8.89
CA LYS A 55 -21.11 6.68 9.80
C LYS A 55 -22.48 6.56 9.10
N LYS A 56 -22.53 6.52 7.76
CA LYS A 56 -23.78 6.48 7.00
C LYS A 56 -23.95 5.13 6.32
N THR A 57 -25.17 4.60 6.37
CA THR A 57 -25.58 3.44 5.57
C THR A 57 -25.91 3.91 4.15
N ALA A 58 -25.32 3.26 3.15
CA ALA A 58 -25.59 3.51 1.74
C ALA A 58 -26.03 2.20 1.07
N LEU A 59 -27.07 2.27 0.23
CA LEU A 59 -27.45 1.17 -0.64
C LEU A 59 -26.54 1.18 -1.88
N VAL A 60 -25.80 0.10 -2.09
CA VAL A 60 -24.93 -0.05 -3.26
C VAL A 60 -25.37 -1.25 -4.11
N PRO A 61 -25.21 -1.19 -5.44
CA PRO A 61 -25.48 -2.35 -6.29
C PRO A 61 -24.64 -3.56 -5.89
N THR A 62 -25.23 -4.75 -5.95
CA THR A 62 -24.51 -6.01 -5.70
C THR A 62 -23.52 -6.32 -6.82
N ILE A 63 -22.43 -7.02 -6.49
CA ILE A 63 -21.46 -7.50 -7.48
C ILE A 63 -21.89 -8.87 -7.98
N ARG A 64 -21.99 -9.04 -9.29
CA ARG A 64 -22.34 -10.32 -9.95
C ARG A 64 -21.31 -10.70 -11.00
N LYS A 65 -21.08 -12.00 -11.16
CA LYS A 65 -20.36 -12.56 -12.30
C LYS A 65 -21.27 -12.48 -13.53
N VAL A 66 -20.79 -11.83 -14.58
CA VAL A 66 -21.53 -11.61 -15.83
C VAL A 66 -20.63 -11.86 -17.04
N PRO A 67 -21.19 -12.09 -18.23
CA PRO A 67 -20.43 -12.09 -19.48
C PRO A 67 -19.54 -10.85 -19.61
N GLN A 68 -18.34 -11.01 -20.16
CA GLN A 68 -17.36 -9.94 -20.29
C GLN A 68 -17.96 -8.71 -20.96
N MET A 69 -17.97 -7.59 -20.23
CA MET A 69 -18.44 -6.31 -20.74
C MET A 69 -17.33 -5.59 -21.49
N VAL A 70 -17.68 -4.92 -22.60
CA VAL A 70 -16.75 -4.07 -23.36
C VAL A 70 -16.87 -2.60 -22.93
N ALA A 71 -15.74 -1.91 -22.86
CA ALA A 71 -15.71 -0.48 -22.63
C ALA A 71 -16.11 0.27 -23.91
N ARG A 72 -16.97 1.28 -23.77
CA ARG A 72 -17.50 2.07 -24.90
C ARG A 72 -16.70 3.37 -25.04
N SER A 73 -16.03 3.58 -26.16
CA SER A 73 -15.23 4.80 -26.42
C SER A 73 -15.98 5.87 -27.20
N SER A 74 -16.85 5.49 -28.14
CA SER A 74 -17.87 6.32 -28.80
C SER A 74 -18.54 5.48 -29.88
N GLY A 75 -19.78 5.02 -29.65
CA GLY A 75 -20.52 4.14 -30.56
C GLY A 75 -21.60 3.35 -29.83
N VAL A 76 -22.46 2.66 -30.58
CA VAL A 76 -23.44 1.70 -30.04
C VAL A 76 -22.79 0.32 -30.04
N SER A 77 -22.68 -0.30 -28.87
CA SER A 77 -22.08 -1.63 -28.69
C SER A 77 -22.70 -2.29 -27.48
N ALA A 78 -23.49 -3.34 -27.70
CA ALA A 78 -24.21 -4.04 -26.65
C ALA A 78 -23.34 -5.04 -25.89
N ASN A 79 -23.58 -5.16 -24.58
CA ASN A 79 -23.09 -6.27 -23.76
C ASN A 79 -24.15 -7.38 -23.72
N PHE A 80 -23.70 -8.61 -23.49
CA PHE A 80 -24.58 -9.78 -23.40
C PHE A 80 -25.03 -10.00 -21.96
N LEU A 81 -26.34 -10.15 -21.73
CA LEU A 81 -27.02 -10.40 -20.45
C LEU A 81 -26.82 -9.39 -19.31
N CYS A 82 -25.91 -8.42 -19.46
CA CYS A 82 -25.65 -7.39 -18.45
C CYS A 82 -25.38 -6.05 -19.12
N ASP A 83 -26.36 -5.15 -19.08
CA ASP A 83 -26.24 -3.80 -19.65
C ASP A 83 -27.19 -2.80 -19.00
N ASN A 84 -27.10 -1.53 -19.36
CA ASN A 84 -28.00 -0.51 -18.83
C ASN A 84 -29.37 -0.50 -19.54
N SER A 85 -30.28 0.33 -19.03
CA SER A 85 -31.66 0.47 -19.54
C SER A 85 -31.75 0.82 -21.03
N SER A 86 -30.80 1.56 -21.60
CA SER A 86 -30.81 1.89 -23.02
C SER A 86 -30.69 0.64 -23.89
N TYR A 87 -29.90 -0.35 -23.46
CA TYR A 87 -29.65 -1.57 -24.23
C TYR A 87 -30.65 -2.68 -23.91
N LEU A 88 -31.06 -2.84 -22.66
CA LEU A 88 -31.96 -3.94 -22.29
C LEU A 88 -33.44 -3.57 -22.38
N LEU A 89 -33.80 -2.29 -22.22
CA LEU A 89 -35.21 -1.83 -22.25
C LEU A 89 -35.51 -0.86 -23.41
N GLY A 90 -34.48 -0.27 -24.02
CA GLY A 90 -34.63 0.74 -25.08
C GLY A 90 -35.01 2.13 -24.58
N ILE A 91 -34.74 2.45 -23.30
CA ILE A 91 -35.08 3.73 -22.67
C ILE A 91 -33.93 4.34 -21.86
N ASP A 92 -33.85 5.67 -21.84
CA ASP A 92 -32.97 6.44 -20.98
C ASP A 92 -33.60 7.77 -20.53
N ASN A 93 -32.93 8.47 -19.61
CA ASN A 93 -33.31 9.80 -19.13
C ASN A 93 -32.48 10.93 -19.76
N LYS A 94 -31.85 10.68 -20.92
CA LYS A 94 -30.88 11.61 -21.56
C LYS A 94 -31.47 12.39 -22.72
N GLY A 95 -32.78 12.24 -22.97
CA GLY A 95 -33.50 12.99 -24.00
C GLY A 95 -33.10 12.62 -25.43
N LYS A 96 -32.65 11.37 -25.66
CA LYS A 96 -32.28 10.86 -26.99
C LYS A 96 -32.96 9.49 -27.25
N PRO A 97 -34.29 9.47 -27.45
CA PRO A 97 -35.04 8.23 -27.57
C PRO A 97 -34.60 7.38 -28.78
N GLU A 98 -34.29 7.98 -29.93
CA GLU A 98 -33.88 7.20 -31.11
C GLU A 98 -32.60 6.40 -30.86
N ARG A 99 -31.66 6.98 -30.11
CA ARG A 99 -30.41 6.31 -29.73
C ARG A 99 -30.64 5.12 -28.78
N SER A 100 -31.61 5.24 -27.87
CA SER A 100 -31.93 4.13 -26.97
C SER A 100 -32.58 2.96 -27.71
N VAL A 101 -33.42 3.24 -28.71
CA VAL A 101 -33.96 2.21 -29.61
C VAL A 101 -32.85 1.53 -30.42
N GLU A 102 -31.91 2.29 -30.98
CA GLU A 102 -30.73 1.75 -31.67
C GLU A 102 -29.88 0.84 -30.75
N CYS A 103 -29.70 1.24 -29.49
CA CYS A 103 -29.00 0.44 -28.48
C CYS A 103 -29.73 -0.87 -28.20
N PHE A 104 -31.06 -0.84 -28.08
CA PHE A 104 -31.88 -2.04 -27.88
C PHE A 104 -31.81 -3.00 -29.07
N GLU A 105 -31.94 -2.51 -30.30
CA GLU A 105 -31.85 -3.37 -31.49
C GLU A 105 -30.45 -4.00 -31.61
N THR A 106 -29.38 -3.25 -31.30
CA THR A 106 -28.02 -3.82 -31.25
C THR A 106 -27.89 -4.91 -30.18
N ALA A 107 -28.53 -4.72 -29.01
CA ALA A 107 -28.55 -5.74 -27.96
C ALA A 107 -29.34 -6.98 -28.39
N LYS A 108 -30.51 -6.78 -28.99
CA LYS A 108 -31.36 -7.84 -29.53
C LYS A 108 -30.62 -8.69 -30.55
N GLU A 109 -29.99 -8.08 -31.55
CA GLU A 109 -29.20 -8.80 -32.57
C GLU A 109 -28.14 -9.69 -31.92
N LYS A 110 -27.36 -9.13 -30.99
CA LYS A 110 -26.32 -9.86 -30.26
C LYS A 110 -26.86 -11.02 -29.43
N HIS A 111 -27.95 -10.81 -28.69
CA HIS A 111 -28.56 -11.88 -27.88
C HIS A 111 -29.15 -12.98 -28.76
N LEU A 112 -29.80 -12.63 -29.87
CA LEU A 112 -30.35 -13.59 -30.82
C LEU A 112 -29.27 -14.39 -31.53
N GLU A 113 -28.12 -13.78 -31.84
CA GLU A 113 -26.98 -14.49 -32.42
C GLU A 113 -26.41 -15.53 -31.44
N ILE A 114 -26.13 -15.10 -30.20
CA ILE A 114 -25.51 -15.97 -29.19
C ILE A 114 -26.46 -17.11 -28.79
N LEU A 115 -27.75 -16.82 -28.64
CA LEU A 115 -28.75 -17.78 -28.16
C LEU A 115 -29.47 -18.57 -29.27
N LYS A 116 -29.10 -18.37 -30.55
CA LYS A 116 -29.82 -18.92 -31.71
C LYS A 116 -30.10 -20.43 -31.62
N GLU A 117 -29.11 -21.19 -31.16
CA GLU A 117 -29.14 -22.65 -31.06
C GLU A 117 -29.14 -23.13 -29.60
N THR A 118 -29.41 -22.23 -28.65
CA THR A 118 -29.38 -22.53 -27.22
C THR A 118 -30.75 -22.98 -26.74
N GLY A 119 -30.85 -24.23 -26.27
CA GLY A 119 -32.03 -24.73 -25.57
C GLY A 119 -32.10 -24.24 -24.13
N GLY A 120 -33.20 -24.52 -23.44
CA GLY A 120 -33.39 -24.18 -22.02
C GLY A 120 -34.37 -23.03 -21.78
N LYS A 121 -34.86 -22.96 -20.55
CA LYS A 121 -35.92 -22.01 -20.16
C LYS A 121 -35.42 -20.57 -20.19
N ALA A 122 -34.24 -20.30 -19.63
CA ALA A 122 -33.64 -18.98 -19.59
C ALA A 122 -33.33 -18.44 -20.99
N ALA A 123 -32.68 -19.24 -21.84
CA ALA A 123 -32.38 -18.87 -23.23
C ALA A 123 -33.65 -18.53 -24.01
N ARG A 124 -34.69 -19.38 -23.93
CA ARG A 124 -35.97 -19.15 -24.61
C ARG A 124 -36.65 -17.87 -24.12
N ALA A 125 -36.71 -17.64 -22.81
CA ALA A 125 -37.33 -16.46 -22.23
C ALA A 125 -36.64 -15.16 -22.70
N VAL A 126 -35.31 -15.12 -22.68
CA VAL A 126 -34.53 -13.95 -23.15
C VAL A 126 -34.72 -13.73 -24.66
N VAL A 127 -34.69 -14.80 -25.47
CA VAL A 127 -34.94 -14.71 -26.92
C VAL A 127 -36.35 -14.19 -27.21
N LEU A 128 -37.37 -14.69 -26.49
CA LEU A 128 -38.74 -14.23 -26.66
C LEU A 128 -38.90 -12.78 -26.22
N TYR A 129 -38.31 -12.39 -25.09
CA TYR A 129 -38.30 -11.01 -24.61
C TYR A 129 -37.79 -10.05 -25.69
N PHE A 130 -36.63 -10.29 -26.27
CA PHE A 130 -36.09 -9.42 -27.31
C PHE A 130 -36.91 -9.43 -28.62
N LYS A 131 -37.72 -10.46 -28.87
CA LYS A 131 -38.61 -10.52 -30.05
C LYS A 131 -39.94 -9.80 -29.83
N THR A 132 -40.44 -9.76 -28.60
CA THR A 132 -41.80 -9.26 -28.29
C THR A 132 -41.80 -7.90 -27.61
N TRP A 133 -40.73 -7.54 -26.90
CA TRP A 133 -40.60 -6.26 -26.22
C TRP A 133 -40.62 -5.09 -27.21
N LYS A 134 -41.31 -4.02 -26.83
CA LYS A 134 -41.46 -2.80 -27.63
C LYS A 134 -40.92 -1.60 -26.85
N PRO A 135 -39.70 -1.11 -27.18
CA PRO A 135 -39.09 0.04 -26.53
C PRO A 135 -40.01 1.26 -26.40
N GLU A 136 -40.86 1.51 -27.41
CA GLU A 136 -41.75 2.67 -27.47
C GLU A 136 -42.81 2.66 -26.35
N LYS A 137 -43.13 1.48 -25.82
CA LYS A 137 -44.11 1.29 -24.74
C LYS A 137 -43.47 1.08 -23.37
N ALA A 138 -42.13 1.08 -23.29
CA ALA A 138 -41.42 0.75 -22.07
C ALA A 138 -41.76 1.72 -20.92
N MET A 139 -41.80 3.03 -21.18
CA MET A 139 -42.10 4.04 -20.13
C MET A 139 -43.52 3.92 -19.54
N GLU A 140 -44.45 3.29 -20.26
CA GLU A 140 -45.84 3.08 -19.84
C GLU A 140 -46.05 1.71 -19.19
N HIS A 141 -45.02 0.85 -19.20
CA HIS A 141 -45.14 -0.53 -18.74
C HIS A 141 -45.27 -0.58 -17.22
N THR A 142 -46.33 -1.22 -16.72
CA THR A 142 -46.66 -1.31 -15.29
C THR A 142 -45.51 -1.87 -14.44
N ALA A 143 -44.78 -2.86 -14.95
CA ALA A 143 -43.62 -3.43 -14.26
C ALA A 143 -42.46 -2.44 -14.00
N LEU A 144 -42.40 -1.30 -14.71
CA LEU A 144 -41.33 -0.29 -14.57
C LEU A 144 -41.76 0.94 -13.75
N SER A 145 -43.05 1.11 -13.45
CA SER A 145 -43.61 2.37 -12.95
C SER A 145 -43.02 2.84 -11.62
N GLU A 146 -42.77 1.92 -10.68
CA GLU A 146 -42.27 2.24 -9.34
C GLU A 146 -40.75 2.51 -9.29
N GLY A 147 -39.99 2.15 -10.35
CA GLY A 147 -38.53 2.19 -10.36
C GLY A 147 -37.89 2.96 -11.51
N LEU A 148 -38.68 3.59 -12.39
CA LEU A 148 -38.25 4.14 -13.68
C LEU A 148 -37.04 5.09 -13.56
N GLU A 149 -37.06 5.99 -12.59
CA GLU A 149 -35.97 6.95 -12.35
C GLU A 149 -34.66 6.23 -11.98
N GLU A 150 -34.72 5.21 -11.12
CA GLU A 150 -33.52 4.48 -10.68
C GLU A 150 -32.96 3.57 -11.77
N ILE A 151 -33.82 2.94 -12.57
CA ILE A 151 -33.42 2.04 -13.66
C ILE A 151 -32.71 2.83 -14.77
N THR A 152 -33.23 4.03 -15.07
CA THR A 152 -32.67 4.92 -16.09
C THR A 152 -31.46 5.73 -15.62
N ALA A 153 -31.08 5.61 -14.33
CA ALA A 153 -29.85 6.21 -13.78
C ALA A 153 -28.55 5.58 -14.30
N GLY A 154 -28.63 4.58 -15.19
CA GLY A 154 -27.48 4.00 -15.90
C GLY A 154 -26.79 2.84 -15.17
N GLY A 155 -27.44 2.27 -14.15
CA GLY A 155 -26.99 1.01 -13.54
C GLY A 155 -27.15 -0.19 -14.48
N ASN A 156 -26.37 -1.25 -14.25
CA ASN A 156 -26.52 -2.48 -15.04
C ASN A 156 -27.74 -3.27 -14.57
N LEU A 157 -28.41 -3.88 -15.54
CA LEU A 157 -29.54 -4.78 -15.38
C LEU A 157 -29.13 -6.17 -15.89
N ILE A 158 -29.68 -7.21 -15.28
CA ILE A 158 -29.54 -8.61 -15.71
C ILE A 158 -30.91 -9.27 -15.83
N PHE A 159 -30.99 -10.51 -16.31
CA PHE A 159 -32.25 -11.25 -16.42
C PHE A 159 -32.38 -12.31 -15.32
N PHE A 160 -33.59 -12.47 -14.79
CA PHE A 160 -33.96 -13.48 -13.79
C PHE A 160 -35.17 -14.27 -14.31
N ILE A 161 -35.10 -15.60 -14.29
CA ILE A 161 -36.13 -16.48 -14.85
C ILE A 161 -36.40 -17.60 -13.86
N GLY A 162 -37.63 -17.67 -13.35
CA GLY A 162 -37.99 -18.65 -12.32
C GLY A 162 -37.28 -18.37 -11.00
N ASP A 163 -36.24 -19.15 -10.71
CA ASP A 163 -35.44 -19.09 -9.49
C ASP A 163 -33.94 -18.80 -9.73
N GLU A 164 -33.51 -18.61 -10.99
CA GLU A 164 -32.11 -18.41 -11.35
C GLU A 164 -31.86 -17.18 -12.25
N PHE A 165 -30.64 -16.66 -12.24
CA PHE A 165 -30.23 -15.62 -13.18
C PHE A 165 -29.84 -16.23 -14.53
N ALA A 166 -30.15 -15.54 -15.63
CA ALA A 166 -29.90 -16.08 -16.98
C ALA A 166 -28.44 -16.46 -17.23
N GLN A 167 -27.49 -15.71 -16.65
CA GLN A 167 -26.06 -16.01 -16.80
C GLN A 167 -25.56 -17.18 -15.92
N GLU A 168 -26.40 -17.71 -15.04
CA GLU A 168 -26.12 -18.89 -14.22
C GLU A 168 -26.68 -20.19 -14.84
N ASP A 169 -27.62 -20.07 -15.80
CA ASP A 169 -28.15 -21.20 -16.57
C ASP A 169 -27.03 -21.91 -17.36
N PRO A 170 -26.86 -23.25 -17.23
CA PRO A 170 -25.78 -23.98 -17.86
C PRO A 170 -25.74 -23.89 -19.39
N ALA A 171 -26.89 -23.85 -20.07
CA ALA A 171 -26.96 -23.80 -21.53
C ALA A 171 -26.59 -22.41 -22.05
N VAL A 172 -27.08 -21.35 -21.39
CA VAL A 172 -26.71 -19.96 -21.68
C VAL A 172 -25.22 -19.73 -21.44
N LYS A 173 -24.68 -20.28 -20.34
CA LYS A 173 -23.26 -20.24 -20.01
C LYS A 173 -22.41 -20.88 -21.12
N ALA A 174 -22.77 -22.08 -21.56
CA ALA A 174 -22.07 -22.79 -22.62
C ALA A 174 -22.14 -22.06 -23.97
N ALA A 175 -23.28 -21.45 -24.30
CA ALA A 175 -23.45 -20.64 -25.50
C ALA A 175 -22.52 -19.41 -25.51
N TRP A 176 -22.44 -18.71 -24.37
CA TRP A 176 -21.52 -17.59 -24.20
C TRP A 176 -20.05 -18.00 -24.26
N GLU A 177 -19.68 -19.10 -23.60
CA GLU A 177 -18.30 -19.63 -23.64
C GLU A 177 -17.89 -20.02 -25.06
N THR A 178 -18.79 -20.67 -25.81
CA THR A 178 -18.56 -20.98 -27.23
C THR A 178 -18.41 -19.73 -28.08
N TYR A 179 -19.28 -18.73 -27.87
CA TYR A 179 -19.23 -17.47 -28.62
C TYR A 179 -17.96 -16.66 -28.31
N SER A 180 -17.57 -16.58 -27.03
CA SER A 180 -16.39 -15.82 -26.58
C SER A 180 -15.06 -16.47 -26.92
N GLN A 181 -15.05 -17.77 -27.25
CA GLN A 181 -13.87 -18.51 -27.72
C GLN A 181 -13.72 -18.51 -29.25
N LYS A 182 -14.68 -17.97 -30.02
CA LYS A 182 -14.51 -17.83 -31.47
C LYS A 182 -13.22 -17.04 -31.73
N PRO A 183 -12.29 -17.58 -32.54
CA PRO A 183 -11.06 -16.86 -32.86
C PRO A 183 -11.43 -15.53 -33.50
N GLY A 184 -10.91 -14.43 -32.95
CA GLY A 184 -11.02 -13.14 -33.60
C GLY A 184 -10.16 -13.11 -34.86
N ASP A 185 -10.41 -12.14 -35.75
CA ASP A 185 -9.51 -11.81 -36.86
C ASP A 185 -8.25 -11.05 -36.38
N GLY A 186 -7.83 -11.29 -35.13
CA GLY A 186 -6.74 -10.60 -34.47
C GLY A 186 -5.37 -11.09 -34.92
N VAL A 187 -4.34 -10.30 -34.62
CA VAL A 187 -2.96 -10.64 -34.98
C VAL A 187 -2.43 -11.76 -34.08
N GLU A 188 -2.07 -12.90 -34.64
CA GLU A 188 -1.40 -13.97 -33.90
C GLU A 188 0.11 -13.69 -33.70
N GLY A 189 0.64 -14.15 -32.58
CA GLY A 189 2.07 -14.10 -32.30
C GLY A 189 2.47 -14.91 -31.07
N THR A 190 3.77 -14.95 -30.78
CA THR A 190 4.28 -15.56 -29.54
C THR A 190 4.13 -14.58 -28.39
N CYS A 191 3.38 -14.97 -27.36
CA CYS A 191 3.21 -14.16 -26.17
C CYS A 191 4.49 -14.12 -25.33
N LEU A 192 5.01 -12.93 -25.02
CA LEU A 192 6.20 -12.73 -24.18
C LEU A 192 6.00 -13.11 -22.71
N VAL A 193 4.75 -13.27 -22.28
CA VAL A 193 4.42 -13.66 -20.90
C VAL A 193 4.36 -15.17 -20.79
N THR A 194 3.57 -15.85 -21.62
CA THR A 194 3.32 -17.29 -21.52
C THR A 194 4.24 -18.15 -22.39
N GLY A 195 4.94 -17.56 -23.36
CA GLY A 195 5.74 -18.27 -24.36
C GLY A 195 4.92 -19.03 -25.42
N LYS A 196 3.58 -19.02 -25.33
CA LYS A 196 2.68 -19.72 -26.25
C LYS A 196 2.30 -18.83 -27.44
N ARG A 197 2.04 -19.43 -28.61
CA ARG A 197 1.46 -18.75 -29.77
C ARG A 197 -0.04 -18.57 -29.56
N ALA A 198 -0.53 -17.35 -29.67
CA ALA A 198 -1.94 -17.00 -29.47
C ALA A 198 -2.25 -15.63 -30.12
N GLU A 199 -3.53 -15.23 -30.15
CA GLU A 199 -3.93 -13.88 -30.51
C GLU A 199 -3.32 -12.85 -29.54
N ILE A 200 -2.71 -11.80 -30.09
CA ILE A 200 -2.04 -10.73 -29.35
C ILE A 200 -3.02 -9.59 -29.07
N ALA A 201 -3.08 -9.19 -27.80
CA ALA A 201 -3.90 -8.07 -27.38
C ALA A 201 -3.41 -6.76 -28.03
N ARG A 202 -4.27 -6.10 -28.80
CA ARG A 202 -3.98 -4.76 -29.35
C ARG A 202 -3.79 -3.72 -28.23
N ILE A 203 -4.65 -3.78 -27.22
CA ILE A 203 -4.65 -2.93 -26.03
C ILE A 203 -4.86 -3.81 -24.79
N HIS A 204 -4.27 -3.42 -23.67
CA HIS A 204 -4.44 -4.14 -22.40
C HIS A 204 -5.53 -3.47 -21.55
N GLY A 205 -6.08 -4.23 -20.59
CA GLY A 205 -7.06 -3.69 -19.66
C GLY A 205 -6.47 -2.63 -18.72
N THR A 206 -7.34 -1.76 -18.19
CA THR A 206 -6.93 -0.69 -17.27
C THR A 206 -6.80 -1.20 -15.83
N ILE A 207 -5.81 -0.66 -15.12
CA ILE A 207 -5.58 -0.91 -13.70
C ILE A 207 -6.27 0.18 -12.90
N LYS A 208 -7.19 -0.21 -12.03
CA LYS A 208 -8.03 0.64 -11.20
C LYS A 208 -7.57 0.55 -9.73
N GLY A 209 -7.94 1.54 -8.94
CA GLY A 209 -7.69 1.51 -7.49
C GLY A 209 -6.34 2.07 -7.04
N VAL A 210 -5.42 2.41 -7.95
CA VAL A 210 -4.18 3.14 -7.58
C VAL A 210 -4.52 4.58 -7.20
N PRO A 211 -4.26 5.02 -5.95
CA PRO A 211 -4.55 6.39 -5.54
C PRO A 211 -3.80 7.43 -6.39
N GLY A 212 -4.50 8.49 -6.79
CA GLY A 212 -3.96 9.53 -7.67
C GLY A 212 -3.95 9.19 -9.17
N ALA A 213 -4.30 7.95 -9.55
CA ALA A 213 -4.57 7.61 -10.95
C ALA A 213 -6.00 8.01 -11.36
N GLN A 214 -6.29 7.96 -12.66
CA GLN A 214 -7.64 8.21 -13.17
C GLN A 214 -8.67 7.23 -12.59
N SER A 215 -9.89 7.70 -12.31
CA SER A 215 -10.96 6.87 -11.74
C SER A 215 -11.40 5.73 -12.67
N SER A 216 -11.27 5.93 -13.99
CA SER A 216 -11.47 4.91 -15.03
C SER A 216 -10.35 3.86 -15.09
N GLY A 217 -9.27 4.06 -14.34
CA GLY A 217 -8.05 3.28 -14.36
C GLY A 217 -6.97 3.87 -15.28
N ALA A 218 -5.75 3.37 -15.11
CA ALA A 218 -4.57 3.74 -15.86
C ALA A 218 -3.91 2.51 -16.51
N ALA A 219 -3.17 2.70 -17.59
CA ALA A 219 -2.50 1.60 -18.28
C ALA A 219 -1.16 1.24 -17.63
N LEU A 220 -0.92 -0.06 -17.40
CA LEU A 220 0.39 -0.56 -16.98
C LEU A 220 1.32 -0.75 -18.18
N VAL A 221 0.80 -1.27 -19.29
CA VAL A 221 1.50 -1.42 -20.56
C VAL A 221 0.69 -0.69 -21.62
N SER A 222 1.28 0.29 -22.29
CA SER A 222 0.62 1.06 -23.36
C SER A 222 1.63 1.70 -24.30
N PHE A 223 1.27 1.74 -25.59
CA PHE A 223 2.03 2.38 -26.66
C PHE A 223 1.05 3.25 -27.46
N ASN A 224 0.74 4.43 -26.94
CA ASN A 224 -0.36 5.26 -27.43
C ASN A 224 0.10 6.49 -28.26
N ALA A 225 1.34 6.49 -28.74
CA ALA A 225 1.89 7.55 -29.59
C ALA A 225 2.96 6.98 -30.52
N PRO A 226 3.17 7.56 -31.72
CA PRO A 226 4.16 7.05 -32.69
C PRO A 226 5.58 6.95 -32.15
N ALA A 227 5.96 7.81 -31.18
CA ALA A 227 7.26 7.77 -30.54
C ALA A 227 7.51 6.49 -29.70
N PHE A 228 6.46 5.71 -29.39
CA PHE A 228 6.58 4.43 -28.69
C PHE A 228 6.57 3.23 -29.65
N GLU A 229 6.32 3.45 -30.94
CA GLU A 229 6.22 2.41 -31.94
C GLU A 229 7.60 2.02 -32.48
N SER A 230 7.81 0.74 -32.75
CA SER A 230 9.11 0.21 -33.18
C SER A 230 8.93 -0.97 -34.14
N TYR A 231 9.89 -1.17 -35.04
CA TYR A 231 9.89 -2.28 -36.01
C TYR A 231 8.60 -2.41 -36.83
N GLY A 232 7.95 -1.29 -37.17
CA GLY A 232 6.70 -1.26 -37.92
C GLY A 232 5.48 -1.79 -37.15
N LYS A 233 5.58 -1.94 -35.83
CA LYS A 233 4.49 -2.40 -34.98
C LYS A 233 3.85 -1.21 -34.26
N GLU A 234 2.53 -1.19 -34.28
CA GLU A 234 1.72 -0.17 -33.62
C GLU A 234 1.15 -0.69 -32.30
N GLN A 235 0.77 0.20 -31.39
CA GLN A 235 0.10 -0.15 -30.14
C GLN A 235 0.86 -1.25 -29.36
N SER A 236 0.14 -2.13 -28.64
CA SER A 236 0.74 -3.16 -27.80
C SER A 236 1.37 -4.31 -28.58
N TYR A 237 1.22 -4.35 -29.92
CA TYR A 237 1.94 -5.33 -30.74
C TYR A 237 3.46 -5.17 -30.63
N ASN A 238 3.94 -3.99 -30.24
CA ASN A 238 5.36 -3.73 -29.90
C ASN A 238 5.90 -4.66 -28.81
N ALA A 239 5.07 -5.06 -27.86
CA ALA A 239 5.41 -5.98 -26.79
C ALA A 239 4.33 -7.09 -26.74
N PRO A 240 4.42 -8.10 -27.62
CA PRO A 240 3.31 -9.02 -27.84
C PRO A 240 2.94 -9.79 -26.56
N VAL A 241 1.75 -9.51 -26.03
CA VAL A 241 1.11 -10.22 -24.93
C VAL A 241 -0.21 -10.77 -25.42
N SER A 242 -0.49 -12.04 -25.15
CA SER A 242 -1.75 -12.67 -25.59
C SER A 242 -2.95 -12.01 -24.92
N THR A 243 -4.11 -12.08 -25.59
CA THR A 243 -5.41 -11.65 -25.02
C THR A 243 -5.65 -12.26 -23.64
N TYR A 244 -5.39 -13.56 -23.49
CA TYR A 244 -5.45 -14.26 -22.20
C TYR A 244 -4.52 -13.64 -21.15
N ALA A 245 -3.23 -13.50 -21.45
CA ALA A 245 -2.28 -12.99 -20.47
C ALA A 245 -2.59 -11.54 -20.08
N ALA A 246 -3.01 -10.71 -21.04
CA ALA A 246 -3.41 -9.33 -20.81
C ALA A 246 -4.63 -9.22 -19.89
N TYR A 247 -5.61 -10.11 -20.08
CA TYR A 247 -6.76 -10.25 -19.19
C TYR A 247 -6.32 -10.72 -17.79
N ALA A 248 -5.58 -11.82 -17.71
CA ALA A 248 -5.19 -12.48 -16.47
C ALA A 248 -4.42 -11.54 -15.54
N TYR A 249 -3.34 -10.89 -16.03
CA TYR A 249 -2.54 -10.01 -15.19
C TYR A 249 -3.34 -8.76 -14.74
N THR A 250 -4.20 -8.23 -15.61
CA THR A 250 -5.03 -7.07 -15.30
C THR A 250 -6.04 -7.39 -14.21
N THR A 251 -6.70 -8.55 -14.32
CA THR A 251 -7.67 -9.03 -13.35
C THR A 251 -7.00 -9.28 -11.99
N ALA A 252 -5.87 -9.99 -11.97
CA ALA A 252 -5.08 -10.22 -10.76
C ALA A 252 -4.66 -8.92 -10.07
N LEU A 253 -4.12 -7.96 -10.82
CA LEU A 253 -3.65 -6.70 -10.24
C LEU A 253 -4.81 -5.83 -9.72
N ASN A 254 -5.94 -5.81 -10.43
CA ASN A 254 -7.15 -5.14 -9.95
C ASN A 254 -7.73 -5.78 -8.69
N TYR A 255 -7.66 -7.12 -8.57
CA TYR A 255 -8.04 -7.84 -7.36
C TYR A 255 -7.19 -7.39 -6.17
N LEU A 256 -5.87 -7.37 -6.31
CA LEU A 256 -4.95 -6.91 -5.27
C LEU A 256 -5.18 -5.45 -4.87
N LEU A 257 -5.46 -4.57 -5.83
CA LEU A 257 -5.68 -3.13 -5.55
C LEU A 257 -7.07 -2.82 -4.99
N ALA A 258 -8.03 -3.75 -5.12
CA ALA A 258 -9.35 -3.63 -4.53
C ALA A 258 -9.33 -3.95 -3.03
N ASP A 259 -8.41 -4.82 -2.60
CA ASP A 259 -8.19 -5.17 -1.20
C ASP A 259 -7.39 -4.06 -0.50
N ARG A 260 -8.11 -3.18 0.20
CA ARG A 260 -7.51 -2.03 0.88
C ARG A 260 -6.80 -2.41 2.19
N ASP A 261 -7.15 -3.55 2.77
CA ASP A 261 -6.63 -3.97 4.07
C ASP A 261 -5.27 -4.69 3.93
N HIS A 262 -5.02 -5.27 2.75
CA HIS A 262 -3.78 -5.97 2.43
C HIS A 262 -2.96 -5.26 1.34
N MET A 263 -3.06 -3.93 1.28
CA MET A 263 -2.18 -3.07 0.49
C MET A 263 -1.58 -1.96 1.37
N THR A 264 -0.38 -1.51 1.05
CA THR A 264 0.27 -0.42 1.81
C THR A 264 0.43 0.81 0.93
N MET A 265 0.11 1.97 1.48
CA MET A 265 0.34 3.26 0.81
C MET A 265 1.54 3.97 1.42
N ILE A 266 2.52 4.30 0.58
CA ILE A 266 3.67 5.10 1.00
C ILE A 266 3.84 6.28 0.06
N GLY A 267 3.57 7.49 0.58
CA GLY A 267 3.52 8.70 -0.25
C GLY A 267 2.43 8.60 -1.32
N ASP A 268 2.83 8.59 -2.59
CA ASP A 268 1.96 8.39 -3.76
C ASP A 268 2.00 6.96 -4.32
N THR A 269 2.78 6.07 -3.71
CA THR A 269 3.04 4.72 -4.21
C THR A 269 2.15 3.71 -3.49
N ALA A 270 1.35 2.98 -4.27
CA ALA A 270 0.59 1.82 -3.84
C ALA A 270 1.49 0.57 -3.92
N ILE A 271 1.62 -0.13 -2.80
CA ILE A 271 2.39 -1.37 -2.71
C ILE A 271 1.41 -2.51 -2.50
N VAL A 272 1.41 -3.43 -3.47
CA VAL A 272 0.65 -4.68 -3.40
C VAL A 272 1.62 -5.85 -3.29
N TYR A 273 1.19 -6.90 -2.63
CA TYR A 273 1.99 -8.08 -2.39
C TYR A 273 1.13 -9.34 -2.39
N TRP A 274 1.70 -10.45 -2.86
CA TRP A 274 0.98 -11.71 -3.00
C TRP A 274 1.91 -12.92 -2.92
N SER A 275 1.38 -14.03 -2.42
CA SER A 275 2.00 -15.34 -2.58
C SER A 275 1.62 -15.98 -3.93
N GLU A 276 2.54 -16.76 -4.52
CA GLU A 276 2.29 -17.47 -5.81
C GLU A 276 1.03 -18.36 -5.79
N ASP A 277 0.72 -18.96 -4.64
CA ASP A 277 -0.40 -19.88 -4.44
C ASP A 277 -1.75 -19.18 -4.21
N GLY A 278 -1.77 -17.85 -4.05
CA GLY A 278 -3.00 -17.10 -3.84
C GLY A 278 -3.59 -17.19 -2.43
N GLU A 279 -2.81 -17.59 -1.44
CA GLU A 279 -3.24 -17.61 -0.03
C GLU A 279 -3.12 -16.21 0.62
N GLU A 280 -4.24 -15.66 1.07
CA GLU A 280 -4.33 -14.29 1.61
C GLU A 280 -3.63 -14.14 2.97
N VAL A 281 -3.45 -15.24 3.71
CA VAL A 281 -2.77 -15.24 5.00
C VAL A 281 -1.33 -14.72 4.89
N TYR A 282 -0.60 -15.02 3.81
CA TYR A 282 0.74 -14.46 3.58
C TYR A 282 0.72 -12.95 3.43
N ASN A 283 -0.30 -12.42 2.75
CA ASN A 283 -0.45 -10.97 2.50
C ASN A 283 -0.75 -10.26 3.82
N ARG A 284 -1.67 -10.80 4.61
CA ARG A 284 -2.01 -10.28 5.93
C ARG A 284 -0.81 -10.29 6.87
N THR A 285 -0.11 -11.42 6.98
CA THR A 285 1.11 -11.51 7.79
C THR A 285 2.12 -10.46 7.34
N PHE A 286 2.43 -10.38 6.05
CA PHE A 286 3.38 -9.40 5.54
C PHE A 286 2.99 -7.95 5.85
N SER A 287 1.70 -7.61 5.74
CA SER A 287 1.17 -6.29 6.12
C SER A 287 1.49 -5.95 7.58
N PHE A 288 1.18 -6.87 8.50
CA PHE A 288 1.47 -6.70 9.94
C PHE A 288 2.95 -6.55 10.23
N MET A 289 3.80 -7.31 9.52
CA MET A 289 5.24 -7.24 9.70
C MET A 289 5.84 -5.92 9.20
N MET A 290 5.26 -5.27 8.19
CA MET A 290 5.79 -4.01 7.64
C MET A 290 5.26 -2.76 8.37
N GLU A 291 4.02 -2.81 8.84
CA GLU A 291 3.39 -1.74 9.62
C GLU A 291 2.80 -2.28 10.95
N PRO A 292 3.64 -2.62 11.94
CA PRO A 292 3.16 -3.02 13.26
C PRO A 292 2.36 -1.91 13.95
N THR A 293 1.28 -2.31 14.60
CA THR A 293 0.42 -1.48 15.44
C THR A 293 0.53 -1.95 16.90
N ALA A 294 0.05 -1.14 17.84
CA ALA A 294 0.07 -1.54 19.25
C ALA A 294 -0.66 -2.88 19.50
N ASP A 295 -1.69 -3.16 18.70
CA ASP A 295 -2.57 -4.32 18.86
C ASP A 295 -2.00 -5.61 18.24
N ASN A 296 -1.00 -5.53 17.35
CA ASN A 296 -0.48 -6.71 16.63
C ASN A 296 0.99 -7.05 16.94
N GLN A 297 1.64 -6.37 17.89
CA GLN A 297 3.06 -6.57 18.19
C GLN A 297 3.36 -7.98 18.71
N GLU A 298 2.43 -8.59 19.46
CA GLU A 298 2.56 -9.98 19.91
C GLU A 298 2.56 -10.98 18.75
N ILE A 299 1.80 -10.67 17.69
CA ILE A 299 1.80 -11.47 16.45
C ILE A 299 3.16 -11.35 15.77
N VAL A 300 3.68 -10.13 15.63
CA VAL A 300 5.01 -9.86 15.06
C VAL A 300 6.11 -10.61 15.83
N ASP A 301 6.06 -10.58 17.16
CA ASP A 301 6.96 -11.34 18.03
C ASP A 301 6.85 -12.86 17.80
N GLY A 302 5.62 -13.38 17.73
CA GLY A 302 5.35 -14.79 17.47
C GLY A 302 5.93 -15.26 16.14
N VAL A 303 5.73 -14.45 15.08
CA VAL A 303 6.29 -14.70 13.75
C VAL A 303 7.82 -14.76 13.81
N PHE A 304 8.47 -13.80 14.47
CA PHE A 304 9.94 -13.79 14.58
C PHE A 304 10.51 -14.92 15.44
N LYS A 305 9.81 -15.32 16.51
CA LYS A 305 10.21 -16.49 17.33
C LYS A 305 10.12 -17.78 16.51
N ASN A 306 9.05 -17.96 15.76
CA ASN A 306 8.87 -19.12 14.88
C ASN A 306 9.91 -19.15 13.77
N LEU A 307 10.17 -18.00 13.14
CA LEU A 307 11.22 -17.86 12.13
C LEU A 307 12.60 -18.24 12.66
N ALA A 308 12.97 -17.78 13.86
CA ALA A 308 14.25 -18.11 14.49
C ALA A 308 14.36 -19.60 14.86
N ALA A 309 13.25 -20.24 15.21
CA ALA A 309 13.19 -21.67 15.51
C ALA A 309 13.10 -22.57 14.25
N GLY A 310 13.09 -21.99 13.04
CA GLY A 310 12.84 -22.73 11.79
C GLY A 310 11.46 -23.38 11.73
N LYS A 311 10.52 -22.91 12.56
CA LYS A 311 9.16 -23.42 12.63
C LYS A 311 8.29 -22.64 11.64
N LYS A 312 7.21 -23.28 11.20
CA LYS A 312 6.18 -22.61 10.42
C LYS A 312 5.52 -21.51 11.28
N VAL A 313 5.13 -20.43 10.63
CA VAL A 313 4.49 -19.29 11.29
C VAL A 313 3.02 -19.64 11.53
N ASP A 314 2.56 -19.51 12.77
CA ASP A 314 1.17 -19.63 13.19
C ASP A 314 0.65 -18.23 13.55
N GLU A 315 -0.33 -17.74 12.79
CA GLU A 315 -1.09 -16.55 13.18
C GLU A 315 -2.23 -16.99 14.12
N ASN A 316 -2.11 -16.65 15.41
CA ASN A 316 -3.20 -16.72 16.39
C ASN A 316 -3.97 -18.05 16.44
N GLY A 317 -3.29 -19.20 16.47
CA GLY A 317 -3.92 -20.48 16.71
C GLY A 317 -4.81 -20.96 15.56
N THR A 318 -4.64 -20.39 14.37
CA THR A 318 -5.14 -21.01 13.14
C THR A 318 -4.15 -22.08 12.72
N GLN A 319 -4.62 -23.32 12.53
CA GLN A 319 -3.81 -24.49 12.11
C GLN A 319 -3.15 -24.34 10.72
N GLU A 320 -3.03 -23.13 10.17
CA GLU A 320 -2.46 -22.85 8.86
C GLU A 320 -1.00 -22.48 8.99
N SER A 321 -0.17 -23.51 8.86
CA SER A 321 1.26 -23.39 8.97
C SER A 321 1.86 -22.78 7.69
N LEU A 322 2.32 -21.53 7.72
CA LEU A 322 2.89 -20.87 6.53
C LEU A 322 4.22 -21.49 6.11
N SER A 323 4.36 -21.76 4.80
CA SER A 323 5.62 -22.24 4.23
C SER A 323 6.59 -21.08 4.04
N LEU A 324 7.80 -21.21 4.59
CA LEU A 324 8.85 -20.21 4.44
C LEU A 324 9.42 -20.18 3.01
N ASP A 325 9.26 -21.26 2.24
CA ASP A 325 9.73 -21.37 0.86
C ASP A 325 8.71 -20.87 -0.17
N GLN A 326 7.51 -20.47 0.29
CA GLN A 326 6.48 -19.90 -0.59
C GLN A 326 7.04 -18.67 -1.32
N LYS A 327 7.00 -18.68 -2.65
CA LYS A 327 7.38 -17.50 -3.42
C LYS A 327 6.41 -16.38 -3.15
N PHE A 328 6.97 -15.23 -2.83
CA PHE A 328 6.25 -14.03 -2.47
C PHE A 328 6.71 -12.85 -3.33
N TYR A 329 5.76 -12.04 -3.75
CA TYR A 329 5.94 -10.99 -4.72
C TYR A 329 5.48 -9.66 -4.14
N ILE A 330 6.22 -8.59 -4.44
CA ILE A 330 5.93 -7.24 -3.96
C ILE A 330 6.10 -6.26 -5.13
N LEU A 331 5.08 -5.46 -5.40
CA LEU A 331 5.04 -4.51 -6.51
C LEU A 331 4.64 -3.11 -6.02
N GLY A 332 5.50 -2.13 -6.25
CA GLY A 332 5.23 -0.71 -5.99
C GLY A 332 4.81 0.03 -7.26
N LEU A 333 3.62 0.63 -7.25
CA LEU A 333 3.01 1.37 -8.36
C LEU A 333 2.73 2.81 -7.97
N SER A 334 3.15 3.78 -8.77
CA SER A 334 2.73 5.17 -8.61
C SER A 334 1.95 5.65 -9.83
N PRO A 335 1.01 6.60 -9.65
CA PRO A 335 0.28 7.18 -10.78
C PRO A 335 1.22 8.04 -11.66
N ASN A 336 0.95 8.06 -12.96
CA ASN A 336 1.52 8.99 -13.93
C ASN A 336 0.48 9.33 -14.99
N ALA A 337 -0.45 10.23 -14.65
CA ALA A 337 -1.62 10.57 -15.46
C ALA A 337 -2.40 9.30 -15.91
N ALA A 338 -2.41 9.00 -17.21
CA ALA A 338 -3.10 7.84 -17.78
C ALA A 338 -2.29 6.53 -17.72
N ARG A 339 -1.08 6.55 -17.14
CA ARG A 339 -0.17 5.40 -17.03
C ARG A 339 0.22 5.13 -15.59
N LEU A 340 0.64 3.91 -15.31
CA LEU A 340 1.27 3.55 -14.04
C LEU A 340 2.78 3.42 -14.22
N SER A 341 3.52 3.96 -13.25
CA SER A 341 4.96 3.77 -13.17
C SER A 341 5.27 2.67 -12.16
N VAL A 342 6.04 1.66 -12.57
CA VAL A 342 6.57 0.65 -11.67
C VAL A 342 7.76 1.25 -10.93
N ARG A 343 7.61 1.48 -9.62
CA ARG A 343 8.67 2.02 -8.75
C ARG A 343 9.68 0.97 -8.37
N PHE A 344 9.20 -0.22 -8.04
CA PHE A 344 10.03 -1.40 -7.79
C PHE A 344 9.19 -2.67 -7.94
N PHE A 345 9.87 -3.77 -8.17
CA PHE A 345 9.34 -5.12 -8.09
C PHE A 345 10.36 -6.00 -7.38
N TYR A 346 9.90 -6.80 -6.44
CA TYR A 346 10.74 -7.71 -5.67
C TYR A 346 10.06 -9.07 -5.59
N GLN A 347 10.86 -10.13 -5.67
CA GLN A 347 10.43 -11.51 -5.57
C GLN A 347 11.48 -12.28 -4.80
N ASP A 348 11.03 -13.09 -3.84
CA ASP A 348 11.88 -13.98 -3.05
C ASP A 348 11.03 -15.05 -2.37
N SER A 349 11.62 -15.91 -1.53
CA SER A 349 10.86 -16.71 -0.59
C SER A 349 10.33 -15.86 0.57
N PHE A 350 9.14 -16.21 1.04
CA PHE A 350 8.49 -15.51 2.15
C PHE A 350 9.37 -15.46 3.41
N GLY A 351 10.01 -16.58 3.74
CA GLY A 351 10.92 -16.67 4.87
C GLY A 351 12.16 -15.80 4.75
N ASN A 352 12.72 -15.62 3.54
CA ASN A 352 13.87 -14.72 3.35
C ASN A 352 13.47 -13.26 3.56
N ILE A 353 12.31 -12.85 3.04
CA ILE A 353 11.75 -11.51 3.27
C ILE A 353 11.54 -11.26 4.76
N LEU A 354 10.89 -12.20 5.48
CA LEU A 354 10.69 -12.07 6.92
C LEU A 354 12.00 -11.98 7.70
N ARG A 355 13.05 -12.68 7.26
CA ARG A 355 14.39 -12.58 7.85
C ARG A 355 14.96 -11.17 7.69
N HIS A 356 14.90 -10.59 6.50
CA HIS A 356 15.36 -9.22 6.28
C HIS A 356 14.57 -8.20 7.11
N VAL A 357 13.25 -8.38 7.23
CA VAL A 357 12.39 -7.54 8.08
C VAL A 357 12.79 -7.68 9.56
N LYS A 358 13.02 -8.90 10.05
CA LYS A 358 13.50 -9.14 11.43
C LYS A 358 14.81 -8.42 11.69
N GLU A 359 15.80 -8.64 10.82
CA GLU A 359 17.11 -8.01 10.96
C GLU A 359 17.03 -6.47 10.89
N HIS A 360 16.10 -5.93 10.10
CA HIS A 360 15.82 -4.49 10.07
C HIS A 360 15.36 -4.00 11.45
N TYR A 361 14.42 -4.69 12.08
CA TYR A 361 13.98 -4.34 13.43
C TYR A 361 15.05 -4.54 14.50
N ASP A 362 15.85 -5.60 14.42
CA ASP A 362 16.98 -5.81 15.33
C ASP A 362 17.97 -4.62 15.25
N ARG A 363 18.26 -4.13 14.04
CA ARG A 363 19.10 -2.94 13.84
C ARG A 363 18.49 -1.67 14.44
N LEU A 364 17.17 -1.51 14.37
CA LEU A 364 16.43 -0.35 14.91
C LEU A 364 16.28 -0.35 16.43
N ARG A 365 16.51 -1.48 17.11
CA ARG A 365 16.37 -1.58 18.57
C ARG A 365 17.23 -0.53 19.27
N ILE A 366 16.58 0.31 20.07
CA ILE A 366 17.24 1.36 20.86
C ILE A 366 16.38 1.62 22.10
N VAL A 367 17.02 2.05 23.19
CA VAL A 367 16.34 2.38 24.46
C VAL A 367 15.11 3.27 24.22
N ARG A 368 14.00 2.91 24.88
CA ARG A 368 12.70 3.54 24.70
C ARG A 368 12.43 4.59 25.77
N PRO A 369 11.72 5.68 25.43
CA PRO A 369 11.08 6.52 26.45
C PRO A 369 10.07 5.70 27.26
N SER A 370 9.96 5.98 28.57
CA SER A 370 9.13 5.21 29.52
C SER A 370 7.65 5.06 29.13
N GLY A 371 7.10 5.98 28.33
CA GLY A 371 5.72 5.94 27.81
C GLY A 371 5.54 5.40 26.38
N ASP A 372 6.60 4.90 25.73
CA ASP A 372 6.52 4.35 24.37
C ASP A 372 6.31 2.83 24.41
N HIS A 373 5.06 2.41 24.36
CA HIS A 373 4.66 0.99 24.36
C HIS A 373 4.84 0.29 23.00
N MET A 374 5.28 1.01 21.97
CA MET A 374 5.57 0.40 20.67
C MET A 374 6.98 -0.22 20.68
N GLU A 375 7.10 -1.52 20.53
CA GLU A 375 8.35 -2.23 20.27
C GLU A 375 8.87 -1.89 18.86
N TYR A 376 8.03 -2.06 17.84
CA TYR A 376 8.44 -2.01 16.44
C TYR A 376 8.09 -0.68 15.75
N LEU A 377 9.06 -0.08 15.04
CA LEU A 377 8.85 1.13 14.26
C LEU A 377 8.53 0.78 12.80
N GLY A 378 7.24 0.75 12.45
CA GLY A 378 6.78 0.53 11.06
C GLY A 378 7.36 1.54 10.06
N VAL A 379 7.34 1.19 8.77
CA VAL A 379 8.00 1.98 7.71
C VAL A 379 7.44 3.40 7.63
N TRP A 380 6.13 3.56 7.80
CA TRP A 380 5.50 4.88 7.83
C TRP A 380 6.03 5.75 8.98
N ARG A 381 6.18 5.18 10.18
CA ARG A 381 6.71 5.91 11.35
C ARG A 381 8.15 6.35 11.10
N LEU A 382 8.99 5.49 10.51
CA LEU A 382 10.36 5.84 10.11
C LEU A 382 10.39 6.96 9.08
N LEU A 383 9.56 6.88 8.04
CA LEU A 383 9.49 7.92 7.01
C LEU A 383 8.97 9.26 7.57
N SER A 384 8.06 9.22 8.55
CA SER A 384 7.56 10.42 9.21
C SER A 384 8.65 11.23 9.93
N GLU A 385 9.74 10.58 10.35
CA GLU A 385 10.89 11.24 10.99
C GLU A 385 11.69 12.12 10.02
N THR A 386 11.50 11.93 8.71
CA THR A 386 12.17 12.70 7.64
C THR A 386 11.38 13.95 7.22
N VAL A 387 10.14 14.08 7.69
CA VAL A 387 9.19 15.11 7.26
C VAL A 387 9.20 16.32 8.18
N ASN A 388 9.06 17.53 7.62
CA ASN A 388 8.82 18.73 8.41
C ASN A 388 7.38 18.73 8.97
N LYS A 389 7.24 18.52 10.28
CA LYS A 389 5.93 18.49 10.96
C LYS A 389 5.16 19.81 10.93
N LYS A 390 5.83 20.94 10.70
CA LYS A 390 5.22 22.28 10.54
C LYS A 390 4.77 22.59 9.11
N SER A 391 5.14 21.74 8.13
CA SER A 391 4.71 21.90 6.74
C SER A 391 3.23 21.58 6.56
N LYS A 392 2.58 22.25 5.59
CA LYS A 392 1.24 21.87 5.11
C LYS A 392 1.27 20.56 4.33
N ASP A 393 2.35 20.31 3.59
CA ASP A 393 2.60 19.02 2.94
C ASP A 393 3.50 18.17 3.83
N LYS A 394 2.90 17.16 4.48
CA LYS A 394 3.57 16.25 5.43
C LYS A 394 3.93 14.90 4.79
N LYS A 395 4.22 14.89 3.48
CA LYS A 395 4.56 13.66 2.76
C LYS A 395 6.08 13.44 2.72
N PRO A 396 6.55 12.20 2.98
CA PRO A 396 7.93 11.82 2.67
C PRO A 396 8.21 11.94 1.17
N ALA A 397 9.47 12.14 0.80
CA ALA A 397 9.86 12.15 -0.61
C ALA A 397 9.58 10.77 -1.26
N PRO A 398 8.80 10.70 -2.36
CA PRO A 398 8.36 9.42 -2.93
C PRO A 398 9.48 8.43 -3.28
N ASN A 399 10.57 8.92 -3.87
CA ASN A 399 11.70 8.05 -4.26
C ASN A 399 12.43 7.45 -3.04
N MET A 400 12.49 8.18 -1.92
CA MET A 400 13.10 7.71 -0.67
C MET A 400 12.24 6.63 -0.02
N ALA A 401 10.93 6.83 0.00
CA ALA A 401 9.95 5.87 0.49
C ALA A 401 10.08 4.50 -0.18
N GLY A 402 10.04 4.46 -1.52
CA GLY A 402 10.21 3.22 -2.28
C GLY A 402 11.58 2.57 -2.08
N SER A 403 12.64 3.39 -1.99
CA SER A 403 14.01 2.88 -1.78
C SER A 403 14.22 2.28 -0.38
N LEU A 404 13.64 2.89 0.66
CA LEU A 404 13.65 2.34 2.02
C LEU A 404 12.90 1.02 2.07
N TYR A 405 11.69 0.99 1.51
CA TYR A 405 10.88 -0.23 1.47
C TYR A 405 11.64 -1.38 0.79
N ARG A 406 12.25 -1.10 -0.37
CA ARG A 406 13.10 -2.06 -1.08
C ARG A 406 14.29 -2.50 -0.24
N ALA A 407 14.97 -1.59 0.46
CA ALA A 407 16.11 -1.93 1.30
C ALA A 407 15.72 -2.87 2.45
N ILE A 408 14.55 -2.67 3.05
CA ILE A 408 14.02 -3.53 4.12
C ILE A 408 13.74 -4.94 3.58
N ILE A 409 12.96 -5.07 2.50
CA ILE A 409 12.52 -6.39 1.99
C ILE A 409 13.66 -7.20 1.34
N SER A 410 14.68 -6.51 0.80
CA SER A 410 15.83 -7.15 0.13
C SER A 410 17.07 -7.27 1.01
N GLY A 411 17.04 -6.71 2.22
CA GLY A 411 18.21 -6.68 3.10
C GLY A 411 19.39 -5.87 2.55
N SER A 412 19.17 -4.96 1.58
CA SER A 412 20.23 -4.11 1.02
C SER A 412 20.59 -2.93 1.94
N ASN A 413 21.55 -2.12 1.54
CA ASN A 413 21.87 -0.86 2.23
C ASN A 413 20.66 0.09 2.24
N TYR A 414 20.50 0.84 3.33
CA TYR A 414 19.49 1.90 3.41
C TYR A 414 19.82 3.04 2.44
N PRO A 415 18.81 3.75 1.91
CA PRO A 415 19.06 4.87 1.01
C PRO A 415 19.75 6.04 1.73
N GLU A 416 20.85 6.53 1.16
CA GLU A 416 21.61 7.68 1.68
C GLU A 416 20.72 8.91 1.94
N SER A 417 19.73 9.11 1.06
CA SER A 417 18.77 10.21 1.18
C SER A 417 17.98 10.18 2.49
N MET A 418 17.74 9.01 3.08
CA MET A 418 17.02 8.89 4.35
C MET A 418 17.87 9.40 5.51
N HIS A 419 19.14 8.99 5.57
CA HIS A 419 20.10 9.47 6.56
C HIS A 419 20.27 11.00 6.47
N GLN A 420 20.51 11.51 5.26
CA GLN A 420 20.63 12.95 5.01
C GLN A 420 19.37 13.73 5.39
N ALA A 421 18.19 13.18 5.13
CA ALA A 421 16.93 13.82 5.51
C ALA A 421 16.75 13.88 7.02
N VAL A 422 17.05 12.80 7.75
CA VAL A 422 17.03 12.78 9.22
C VAL A 422 17.99 13.81 9.80
N LEU A 423 19.25 13.85 9.35
CA LEU A 423 20.22 14.86 9.78
C LEU A 423 19.80 16.28 9.40
N GLY A 424 19.15 16.44 8.25
CA GLY A 424 18.53 17.70 7.85
C GLY A 424 17.46 18.16 8.84
N ARG A 425 16.56 17.25 9.27
CA ARG A 425 15.53 17.55 10.26
C ARG A 425 16.13 17.92 11.62
N ILE A 426 17.07 17.12 12.12
CA ILE A 426 17.80 17.40 13.38
C ILE A 426 18.43 18.79 13.35
N ARG A 427 19.03 19.20 12.22
CA ARG A 427 19.62 20.53 12.09
C ARG A 427 18.57 21.64 12.05
N SER A 428 17.45 21.41 11.38
CA SER A 428 16.43 22.45 11.16
C SER A 428 15.38 22.60 12.26
N GLU A 429 15.23 21.61 13.14
CA GLU A 429 14.18 21.58 14.16
C GLU A 429 14.70 21.93 15.54
N GLN A 430 13.80 22.50 16.35
CA GLN A 430 13.95 22.80 17.77
C GLN A 430 12.87 22.04 18.53
N ASP A 431 13.09 21.84 19.83
CA ASP A 431 12.11 21.16 20.67
C ASP A 431 10.91 22.08 20.92
N ASP A 432 9.71 21.53 20.78
CA ASP A 432 8.44 22.25 20.88
C ASP A 432 7.39 21.24 21.38
N SER A 433 7.18 21.24 22.69
CA SER A 433 6.30 20.30 23.39
C SER A 433 4.86 20.41 22.95
N ASP A 434 4.39 21.64 22.70
CA ASP A 434 3.00 21.93 22.33
C ASP A 434 2.64 21.27 21.00
N SER A 435 3.57 21.27 20.05
CA SER A 435 3.40 20.63 18.74
C SER A 435 3.96 19.20 18.66
N ARG A 436 4.49 18.64 19.76
CA ARG A 436 5.16 17.32 19.83
C ARG A 436 6.28 17.17 18.80
N ILE A 437 7.05 18.23 18.62
CA ILE A 437 8.22 18.27 17.74
C ILE A 437 9.45 18.23 18.64
N TYR A 438 10.34 17.29 18.35
CA TYR A 438 11.58 17.12 19.09
C TYR A 438 12.70 16.96 18.08
N LYS A 439 13.80 17.68 18.31
CA LYS A 439 15.01 17.63 17.49
C LYS A 439 15.53 16.20 17.39
N ILE A 440 15.65 15.51 18.52
CA ILE A 440 16.10 14.12 18.60
C ILE A 440 14.97 13.24 19.13
N THR A 441 14.41 12.40 18.25
CA THR A 441 13.37 11.41 18.58
C THR A 441 13.97 10.01 18.64
N ARG A 442 13.26 9.06 19.26
CA ARG A 442 13.60 7.62 19.18
C ARG A 442 13.74 7.16 17.74
N GLY A 443 12.81 7.56 16.86
CA GLY A 443 12.82 7.16 15.46
C GLY A 443 14.08 7.64 14.73
N ARG A 444 14.48 8.91 14.92
CA ARG A 444 15.71 9.44 14.33
C ARG A 444 16.96 8.74 14.84
N ALA A 445 17.04 8.51 16.15
CA ALA A 445 18.16 7.79 16.75
C ALA A 445 18.23 6.33 16.25
N ALA A 446 17.09 5.64 16.16
CA ALA A 446 17.00 4.29 15.60
C ALA A 446 17.44 4.23 14.14
N ILE A 447 17.02 5.19 13.29
CA ILE A 447 17.43 5.28 11.88
C ILE A 447 18.95 5.46 11.78
N ILE A 448 19.53 6.37 12.57
CA ILE A 448 20.97 6.62 12.59
C ILE A 448 21.73 5.35 13.02
N LYS A 449 21.30 4.70 14.10
CA LYS A 449 21.89 3.43 14.57
C LYS A 449 21.83 2.35 13.49
N ALA A 450 20.67 2.14 12.89
CA ALA A 450 20.49 1.14 11.85
C ALA A 450 21.36 1.43 10.61
N TYR A 451 21.51 2.71 10.25
CA TYR A 451 22.38 3.14 9.16
C TYR A 451 23.86 2.87 9.45
N LEU A 452 24.37 3.20 10.64
CA LEU A 452 25.76 2.90 11.02
C LEU A 452 26.04 1.39 10.98
N LEU A 453 25.14 0.58 11.54
CA LEU A 453 25.28 -0.89 11.53
C LEU A 453 25.28 -1.45 10.10
N LYS A 454 24.32 -1.05 9.26
CA LYS A 454 24.13 -1.65 7.93
C LYS A 454 25.03 -1.04 6.84
N ASN A 455 25.08 0.28 6.75
CA ASN A 455 25.75 0.98 5.65
C ASN A 455 27.22 1.28 5.93
N ARG A 456 27.62 1.38 7.21
CA ARG A 456 29.02 1.61 7.60
C ARG A 456 29.71 0.36 8.15
N GLY A 457 28.96 -0.71 8.43
CA GLY A 457 29.51 -1.97 8.93
C GLY A 457 30.05 -1.88 10.35
N CYS A 458 29.56 -0.90 11.15
CA CYS A 458 29.89 -0.84 12.57
C CYS A 458 29.34 -2.07 13.31
N SER A 459 30.03 -2.51 14.35
CA SER A 459 29.60 -3.64 15.18
C SER A 459 28.52 -3.22 16.19
N GLU A 460 27.76 -4.20 16.70
CA GLU A 460 26.79 -3.97 17.78
C GLU A 460 27.45 -3.63 19.13
N GLU A 461 28.73 -3.98 19.30
CA GLU A 461 29.54 -3.60 20.46
C GLU A 461 29.87 -2.10 20.45
N GLU A 462 30.11 -1.54 19.26
CA GLU A 462 30.36 -0.10 19.07
C GLU A 462 29.05 0.72 19.12
N ILE A 463 28.00 0.22 18.47
CA ILE A 463 26.70 0.90 18.36
C ILE A 463 25.63 0.13 19.12
N THR A 464 25.64 0.30 20.44
CA THR A 464 24.79 -0.43 21.38
C THR A 464 23.33 0.02 21.35
N MET A 465 22.43 -0.83 21.87
CA MET A 465 21.00 -0.53 22.03
C MET A 465 20.73 0.54 23.10
N GLU A 466 21.55 0.55 24.15
CA GLU A 466 21.42 1.44 25.30
C GLU A 466 22.76 2.12 25.60
N MET A 467 22.80 2.91 26.68
CA MET A 467 23.98 3.67 27.04
C MET A 467 25.18 2.76 27.36
N ASN A 468 26.22 2.79 26.52
CA ASN A 468 27.49 2.13 26.79
C ASN A 468 28.38 3.01 27.69
N GLU A 469 28.48 2.67 28.98
CA GLU A 469 29.34 3.38 29.94
C GLU A 469 30.83 3.19 29.65
N ASN A 470 31.23 2.13 28.95
CA ASN A 470 32.61 1.77 28.66
C ASN A 470 33.09 2.25 27.29
N SER A 471 32.27 3.01 26.56
CA SER A 471 32.67 3.58 25.27
C SER A 471 33.87 4.51 25.43
N ASN A 472 34.81 4.41 24.50
CA ASN A 472 35.94 5.33 24.33
C ASN A 472 35.80 6.20 23.07
N ASP A 473 34.64 6.14 22.40
CA ASP A 473 34.37 6.98 21.23
C ASP A 473 34.13 8.43 21.69
N VAL A 474 35.06 9.31 21.34
CA VAL A 474 35.04 10.72 21.77
C VAL A 474 33.77 11.43 21.31
N ALA A 475 33.26 11.16 20.11
CA ALA A 475 32.06 11.83 19.63
C ALA A 475 30.81 11.40 20.41
N TYR A 476 30.69 10.10 20.69
CA TYR A 476 29.64 9.56 21.55
C TYR A 476 29.69 10.16 22.97
N ILE A 477 30.87 10.19 23.59
CA ILE A 477 31.08 10.77 24.93
C ILE A 477 30.71 12.26 24.96
N LEU A 478 31.11 13.04 23.94
CA LEU A 478 30.73 14.44 23.82
C LEU A 478 29.20 14.62 23.71
N GLY A 479 28.51 13.70 23.03
CA GLY A 479 27.05 13.65 23.00
C GLY A 479 26.45 13.46 24.39
N GLN A 480 26.98 12.50 25.16
CA GLN A 480 26.57 12.28 26.55
C GLN A 480 26.84 13.52 27.41
N GLU A 481 28.03 14.10 27.28
CA GLU A 481 28.42 15.32 28.01
C GLU A 481 27.47 16.48 27.70
N PHE A 482 27.07 16.67 26.45
CA PHE A 482 26.07 17.67 26.07
C PHE A 482 24.72 17.42 26.77
N ALA A 483 24.24 16.17 26.81
CA ALA A 483 22.98 15.82 27.49
C ALA A 483 23.04 16.07 29.00
N VAL A 484 24.22 15.93 29.62
CA VAL A 484 24.43 16.28 31.04
C VAL A 484 24.44 17.79 31.24
N LEU A 485 25.10 18.55 30.36
CA LEU A 485 25.14 20.01 30.41
C LEU A 485 23.73 20.62 30.25
N GLU A 486 22.89 20.02 29.41
CA GLU A 486 21.49 20.40 29.28
C GLU A 486 20.70 20.08 30.55
N ALA A 487 20.93 18.90 31.16
CA ALA A 487 20.32 18.52 32.44
C ALA A 487 20.54 19.57 33.53
N ILE A 488 21.79 20.05 33.62
CA ILE A 488 22.20 21.04 34.60
C ILE A 488 21.44 22.35 34.39
N GLN A 489 21.24 22.76 33.13
CA GLN A 489 20.48 23.95 32.81
C GLN A 489 19.00 23.81 33.18
N GLU A 490 18.38 22.68 32.83
CA GLU A 490 16.97 22.38 33.12
C GLU A 490 16.70 22.36 34.62
N ASP A 491 17.54 21.68 35.40
CA ASP A 491 17.40 21.59 36.85
C ASP A 491 17.66 22.95 37.54
N ALA A 492 18.56 23.77 37.00
CA ALA A 492 18.83 25.11 37.53
C ALA A 492 17.75 26.15 37.17
N ASN A 493 16.97 25.89 36.12
CA ASN A 493 15.92 26.79 35.63
C ASN A 493 14.64 26.00 35.27
N PRO A 494 13.86 25.57 36.27
CA PRO A 494 12.58 24.90 36.03
C PRO A 494 11.67 25.78 35.15
N GLY A 495 11.05 25.19 34.13
CA GLY A 495 10.15 25.89 33.21
C GLY A 495 10.83 26.77 32.15
N ILE A 496 12.11 26.54 31.85
CA ILE A 496 12.81 27.25 30.78
C ILE A 496 12.24 26.89 29.39
N ASN A 497 12.03 27.89 28.54
CA ASN A 497 11.45 27.71 27.20
C ASN A 497 12.46 27.32 26.11
N ALA A 498 13.76 27.52 26.34
CA ALA A 498 14.81 27.20 25.38
C ALA A 498 16.09 26.80 26.11
N THR A 499 16.68 25.68 25.72
CA THR A 499 17.89 25.14 26.34
C THR A 499 19.12 25.39 25.46
N ILE A 500 20.29 24.94 25.92
CA ILE A 500 21.49 24.89 25.12
C ILE A 500 21.30 23.99 23.89
N LYS A 501 20.36 23.03 23.89
CA LYS A 501 20.06 22.19 22.74
C LYS A 501 19.50 23.01 21.58
N ASP A 502 18.61 23.95 21.85
CA ASP A 502 18.00 24.79 20.81
C ASP A 502 19.01 25.73 20.15
N ARG A 503 20.03 26.16 20.91
CA ARG A 503 21.01 27.17 20.48
C ARG A 503 22.32 26.59 19.96
N TYR A 504 22.82 25.54 20.62
CA TYR A 504 24.19 25.07 20.45
C TYR A 504 24.29 23.64 19.95
N PHE A 505 23.22 22.83 19.93
CA PHE A 505 23.34 21.40 19.59
C PHE A 505 24.01 21.18 18.22
N ASN A 506 23.55 21.87 17.18
CA ASN A 506 24.10 21.71 15.83
C ASN A 506 25.58 22.11 15.78
N SER A 507 25.95 23.21 16.42
CA SER A 507 27.33 23.71 16.44
C SER A 507 28.23 22.84 17.32
N ALA A 508 27.72 22.34 18.45
CA ALA A 508 28.45 21.42 19.33
C ALA A 508 28.71 20.10 18.64
N CYS A 509 27.75 19.59 17.87
CA CYS A 509 27.88 18.39 17.07
C CYS A 509 28.84 18.61 15.88
N ALA A 510 28.80 19.74 15.18
CA ALA A 510 29.65 19.99 14.02
C ALA A 510 31.10 20.42 14.38
N THR A 511 31.26 21.28 15.39
CA THR A 511 32.54 21.90 15.81
C THR A 511 32.68 21.88 17.34
N PRO A 512 32.94 20.71 17.96
CA PRO A 512 32.96 20.60 19.43
C PRO A 512 33.97 21.53 20.11
N SER A 513 35.19 21.63 19.58
CA SER A 513 36.28 22.37 20.24
C SER A 513 35.99 23.86 20.47
N SER A 514 35.14 24.48 19.64
CA SER A 514 34.77 25.89 19.78
C SER A 514 33.56 26.11 20.68
N ILE A 515 32.70 25.11 20.84
CA ILE A 515 31.40 25.24 21.52
C ILE A 515 31.45 24.71 22.97
N PHE A 516 32.11 23.59 23.22
CA PHE A 516 32.19 23.02 24.57
C PHE A 516 32.77 23.98 25.62
N PRO A 517 33.82 24.77 25.34
CA PRO A 517 34.29 25.79 26.29
C PRO A 517 33.21 26.80 26.71
N ILE A 518 32.34 27.18 25.77
CA ILE A 518 31.21 28.08 26.03
C ILE A 518 30.19 27.37 26.93
N LEU A 519 29.86 26.11 26.65
CA LEU A 519 28.91 25.33 27.44
C LEU A 519 29.40 25.11 28.87
N PHE A 520 30.70 24.84 29.08
CA PHE A 520 31.29 24.72 30.41
C PHE A 520 31.23 26.02 31.21
N LYS A 521 31.41 27.17 30.55
CA LYS A 521 31.24 28.46 31.21
C LYS A 521 29.79 28.66 31.66
N LEU A 522 28.80 28.29 30.83
CA LEU A 522 27.38 28.37 31.17
C LEU A 522 27.01 27.41 32.32
N LYS A 523 27.54 26.18 32.30
CA LYS A 523 27.39 25.19 33.37
C LYS A 523 27.72 25.79 34.74
N ASN A 524 28.85 26.48 34.87
CA ASN A 524 29.29 27.05 36.15
C ASN A 524 28.34 28.14 36.69
N SER A 525 27.60 28.82 35.82
CA SER A 525 26.55 29.77 36.22
C SER A 525 25.28 29.04 36.64
N HIS A 526 24.90 27.96 35.95
CA HIS A 526 23.75 27.14 36.30
C HIS A 526 23.94 26.40 37.63
N LEU A 527 25.11 25.79 37.87
CA LEU A 527 25.42 25.12 39.13
C LEU A 527 25.37 26.09 40.33
N ARG A 528 25.92 27.30 40.18
CA ARG A 528 25.82 28.34 41.24
C ARG A 528 24.39 28.75 41.57
N LYS A 529 23.47 28.65 40.61
CA LYS A 529 22.04 28.92 40.79
C LYS A 529 21.30 27.70 41.34
N MET A 530 21.85 26.50 41.15
CA MET A 530 21.28 25.24 41.59
C MET A 530 21.44 25.15 43.11
N ASN A 531 20.41 25.56 43.84
CA ASN A 531 20.36 25.52 45.32
C ASN A 531 20.22 24.08 45.88
N ASN A 532 20.99 23.12 45.34
CA ASN A 532 21.02 21.73 45.76
C ASN A 532 22.43 21.15 45.59
N LYS A 533 23.19 21.15 46.68
CA LYS A 533 24.59 20.68 46.71
C LYS A 533 24.75 19.20 46.35
N GLY A 534 23.73 18.38 46.66
CA GLY A 534 23.73 16.95 46.29
C GLY A 534 23.68 16.75 44.77
N ARG A 535 22.78 17.48 44.09
CA ARG A 535 22.69 17.45 42.61
C ARG A 535 23.92 18.06 41.94
N GLU A 536 24.47 19.14 42.49
CA GLU A 536 25.73 19.72 42.01
C GLU A 536 26.86 18.68 42.01
N ILE A 537 27.08 18.00 43.14
CA ILE A 537 28.09 16.94 43.27
C ILE A 537 27.81 15.78 42.31
N TYR A 538 26.54 15.39 42.15
CA TYR A 538 26.15 14.33 41.21
C TYR A 538 26.53 14.67 39.76
N TYR A 539 26.20 15.88 39.31
CA TYR A 539 26.50 16.32 37.95
C TYR A 539 28.00 16.50 37.71
N GLU A 540 28.74 17.09 38.66
CA GLU A 540 30.20 17.23 38.54
C GLU A 540 30.91 15.87 38.48
N LYS A 541 30.47 14.89 39.29
CA LYS A 541 31.00 13.52 39.20
C LYS A 541 30.75 12.88 37.85
N MET A 542 29.54 13.04 37.31
CA MET A 542 29.17 12.47 36.01
C MET A 542 29.97 13.11 34.87
N LEU A 543 30.13 14.44 34.87
CA LEU A 543 30.97 15.14 33.90
C LEU A 543 32.45 14.74 34.03
N GLY A 544 33.00 14.69 35.25
CA GLY A 544 34.39 14.28 35.47
C GLY A 544 34.66 12.85 34.97
N ALA A 545 33.70 11.94 35.11
CA ALA A 545 33.80 10.57 34.59
C ALA A 545 33.75 10.49 33.06
N LEU A 546 33.03 11.39 32.38
CA LEU A 546 33.02 11.49 30.92
C LEU A 546 34.32 12.13 30.43
N GLN A 547 34.74 13.24 31.05
CA GLN A 547 35.93 13.99 30.67
C GLN A 547 37.22 13.21 30.85
N SER A 548 37.30 12.33 31.85
CA SER A 548 38.48 11.48 32.05
C SER A 548 38.75 10.53 30.89
N LYS A 549 37.76 10.31 30.02
CA LYS A 549 37.86 9.47 28.81
C LYS A 549 38.13 10.27 27.53
N ILE A 550 38.01 11.60 27.59
CA ILE A 550 38.25 12.48 26.44
C ILE A 550 39.74 12.82 26.40
N THR A 551 40.45 12.29 25.41
CA THR A 551 41.88 12.59 25.19
C THR A 551 42.07 13.96 24.55
N GLU A 552 41.32 14.25 23.47
CA GLU A 552 41.32 15.56 22.79
C GLU A 552 39.92 15.86 22.27
N VAL A 553 39.47 17.12 22.40
CA VAL A 553 38.20 17.56 21.81
C VAL A 553 38.42 17.93 20.33
N PRO A 554 37.79 17.23 19.38
CA PRO A 554 38.05 17.43 17.96
C PRO A 554 37.53 18.78 17.47
N LYS A 555 38.25 19.37 16.51
CA LYS A 555 37.88 20.64 15.87
C LYS A 555 36.60 20.53 15.03
N ARG A 556 36.40 19.38 14.39
CA ARG A 556 35.23 19.06 13.55
C ARG A 556 34.90 17.59 13.65
N LEU A 557 33.62 17.25 13.61
CA LEU A 557 33.15 15.87 13.46
C LEU A 557 32.70 15.64 12.02
N ASN A 558 33.10 14.51 11.42
CA ASN A 558 32.52 14.04 10.16
C ASN A 558 31.08 13.53 10.39
N LEU A 559 30.35 13.15 9.33
CA LEU A 559 28.95 12.76 9.46
C LEU A 559 28.76 11.53 10.37
N ASP A 560 29.57 10.49 10.22
CA ASP A 560 29.47 9.29 11.05
C ASP A 560 29.82 9.56 12.52
N ALA A 561 30.70 10.54 12.81
CA ALA A 561 30.99 10.97 14.18
C ALA A 561 29.87 11.87 14.74
N GLN A 562 29.24 12.71 13.91
CA GLN A 562 28.04 13.45 14.29
C GLN A 562 26.88 12.51 14.63
N ASP A 563 26.74 11.41 13.91
CA ASP A 563 25.78 10.34 14.22
C ASP A 563 26.03 9.74 15.60
N ARG A 564 27.29 9.41 15.91
CA ARG A 564 27.69 8.89 17.24
C ARG A 564 27.43 9.90 18.35
N PHE A 565 27.69 11.19 18.12
CA PHE A 565 27.33 12.26 19.05
C PHE A 565 25.82 12.29 19.31
N ILE A 566 25.00 12.18 18.27
CA ILE A 566 23.53 12.16 18.41
C ILE A 566 23.07 10.95 19.22
N LEU A 567 23.64 9.77 18.98
CA LEU A 567 23.34 8.55 19.74
C LEU A 567 23.75 8.68 21.22
N GLY A 568 24.94 9.21 21.51
CA GLY A 568 25.40 9.46 22.87
C GLY A 568 24.49 10.41 23.63
N TYR A 569 24.08 11.50 22.98
CA TYR A 569 23.08 12.42 23.53
C TYR A 569 21.75 11.72 23.83
N TYR A 570 21.22 10.95 22.87
CA TYR A 570 19.94 10.25 23.04
C TYR A 570 19.98 9.25 24.20
N HIS A 571 21.00 8.39 24.25
CA HIS A 571 21.16 7.38 25.31
C HIS A 571 21.28 8.01 26.69
N GLN A 572 22.11 9.04 26.84
CA GLN A 572 22.28 9.73 28.12
C GLN A 572 20.99 10.42 28.57
N THR A 573 20.20 10.94 27.63
CA THR A 573 18.89 11.54 27.90
C THR A 573 17.89 10.51 28.41
N GLN A 574 17.78 9.35 27.75
CA GLN A 574 16.85 8.29 28.19
C GLN A 574 17.24 7.71 29.56
N LYS A 575 18.54 7.49 29.82
CA LYS A 575 19.03 7.02 31.13
C LYS A 575 18.66 7.96 32.27
N ARG A 576 18.65 9.27 32.02
CA ARG A 576 18.21 10.26 33.02
C ARG A 576 16.72 10.13 33.34
N TYR A 577 15.87 9.93 32.33
CA TYR A 577 14.43 9.79 32.54
C TYR A 577 14.07 8.50 33.27
N GLU A 578 14.79 7.40 33.02
CA GLU A 578 14.60 6.15 33.76
C GLU A 578 14.82 6.33 35.27
N LYS A 579 15.89 7.04 35.67
CA LYS A 579 16.14 7.35 37.09
C LYS A 579 15.02 8.18 37.71
N LYS A 580 14.52 9.21 37.01
CA LYS A 580 13.40 10.03 37.50
C LYS A 580 12.14 9.19 37.74
N SER A 581 11.79 8.30 36.81
CA SER A 581 10.62 7.42 36.98
C SER A 581 10.75 6.46 38.17
N LYS A 582 11.98 6.04 38.52
CA LYS A 582 12.24 5.20 39.70
C LYS A 582 12.24 5.97 41.02
N GLU A 583 12.45 7.29 40.98
CA GLU A 583 12.40 8.16 42.16
C GLU A 583 10.97 8.68 42.45
N GLU A 584 10.10 8.72 41.43
CA GLU A 584 8.70 9.18 41.52
C GLU A 584 7.68 8.05 41.78
N ALA A 585 8.10 6.78 41.65
CA ALA A 585 7.30 5.58 41.95
C ALA A 585 7.69 5.01 43.33
#